data_AF-A0A1H5V5F6-F1
#
_entry.id   AF-A0A1H5V5F6-F1
#
_cell.length_a   1.000
_cell.length_b   1.000
_cell.length_c   1.000
_cell.angle_alpha   90.00
_cell.angle_beta   90.00
_cell.angle_gamma   90.00
#
_symmetry.space_group_name_H-M   'P 1'
#
loop_
_entity.id
_entity.type
_entity.pdbx_description
1 polymer ?
#
loop_
_entity_poly.entity_id
_entity_poly.type
_entity_poly.pdbx_seq_one_letter_code
_entity_poly.pdbx_strand_id
1 'polypeptide(L)' 'MAYRRGPGISLIGLIYLIIGVFVAWDRDYIDLDLLRRVGSALLAIFLWFLVLLGVDLHIDAD' A
#
# COMPACT_ATOMS: atom_id res chain seq x y z
N MET A 1 -6.62 -36.04 -10.24
CA MET A 1 -6.98 -34.66 -10.62
C MET A 1 -6.72 -33.77 -9.42
N ALA A 2 -5.79 -32.81 -9.54
CA ALA A 2 -5.29 -32.01 -8.44
C ALA A 2 -6.18 -30.76 -8.25
N TYR A 3 -6.81 -30.62 -7.09
CA TYR A 3 -7.43 -29.36 -6.70
C TYR A 3 -6.31 -28.38 -6.33
N ARG A 4 -5.95 -27.48 -7.26
CA ARG A 4 -5.20 -26.26 -6.91
C ARG A 4 -6.05 -25.46 -5.95
N ARG A 5 -5.85 -25.65 -4.65
CA ARG A 5 -6.36 -24.76 -3.61
C ARG A 5 -5.57 -23.47 -3.76
N GLY A 6 -6.13 -22.53 -4.53
CA GLY A 6 -5.54 -21.21 -4.68
C GLY A 6 -5.27 -20.62 -3.29
N PRO A 7 -4.20 -19.82 -3.12
CA PRO A 7 -3.96 -19.10 -1.89
C PRO A 7 -5.04 -18.02 -1.76
N GLY A 8 -6.25 -18.43 -1.36
CA GLY A 8 -7.27 -17.51 -0.92
C GLY A 8 -6.72 -16.81 0.29
N ILE A 9 -6.75 -15.48 0.27
CA ILE A 9 -6.40 -14.65 1.42
C ILE A 9 -7.18 -15.22 2.60
N SER A 10 -6.47 -15.90 3.50
CA SER A 10 -7.09 -16.50 4.68
C SER A 10 -7.73 -15.36 5.46
N LEU A 11 -8.91 -15.58 6.03
CA LEU A 11 -9.55 -14.62 6.92
C LEU A 11 -8.55 -14.16 8.01
N ILE A 12 -7.67 -15.07 8.43
CA ILE A 12 -6.56 -14.80 9.35
C ILE A 12 -5.58 -13.77 8.78
N GLY A 13 -5.23 -13.86 7.49
CA GLY A 13 -4.38 -12.89 6.80
C GLY A 13 -5.04 -11.52 6.68
N LEU A 14 -6.34 -11.47 6.41
CA LEU A 14 -7.10 -10.22 6.38
C LEU A 14 -7.13 -9.55 7.76
N ILE A 15 -7.43 -10.32 8.81
CA ILE A 15 -7.42 -9.85 10.20
C ILE A 15 -6.04 -9.37 10.59
N TYR A 16 -4.97 -10.08 10.22
CA TYR A 16 -3.60 -9.68 10.49
C TYR A 16 -3.25 -8.35 9.81
N LEU A 17 -3.71 -8.12 8.57
CA LEU A 17 -3.54 -6.86 7.85
C LEU A 17 -4.24 -5.69 8.58
N ILE A 18 -5.50 -5.90 8.99
CA ILE A 18 -6.29 -4.91 9.72
C ILE A 18 -5.62 -4.56 11.06
N ILE A 19 -5.19 -5.58 11.81
CA ILE A 19 -4.50 -5.39 13.09
C ILE A 19 -3.16 -4.68 12.88
N GLY A 20 -2.39 -5.03 11.84
CA GLY A 20 -1.12 -4.37 11.53
C GLY A 20 -1.30 -2.86 11.26
N VAL A 21 -2.33 -2.50 10.48
CA VAL A 21 -2.69 -1.10 10.21
C VAL A 21 -3.14 -0.38 11.48
N PHE A 22 -3.93 -1.05 12.33
CA PHE A 22 -4.43 -0.45 13.57
C PHE A 22 -3.34 -0.29 14.63
N VAL A 23 -2.46 -1.28 14.80
CA VAL A 23 -1.31 -1.23 15.72
C VAL A 23 -0.32 -0.16 15.26
N ALA A 24 -0.11 -0.01 13.96
CA ALA A 24 0.71 1.06 13.41
C ALA A 24 0.16 2.46 13.75
N TRP A 25 -1.16 2.59 13.85
CA TRP A 25 -1.85 3.83 14.24
C TRP A 25 -1.86 4.06 15.77
N ASP A 26 -2.15 3.02 16.55
CA ASP A 26 -2.34 3.08 18.02
C ASP A 26 -1.04 3.33 18.79
N ARG A 27 0.08 2.86 18.27
CA ARG A 27 1.37 2.86 19.00
C ARG A 27 2.11 4.20 18.96
N ASP A 28 1.53 5.25 18.35
CA ASP A 28 2.12 6.60 18.19
C ASP A 28 3.54 6.60 17.57
N TYR A 29 3.93 5.48 16.95
CA TYR A 29 5.19 5.33 16.21
C TYR A 29 5.11 5.97 14.81
N ILE A 30 3.90 6.28 14.34
CA ILE A 30 3.61 6.89 13.06
C ILE A 30 2.95 8.24 13.34
N ASP A 31 3.79 9.25 13.50
CA ASP A 31 3.37 10.63 13.31
C ASP A 31 2.75 10.77 11.91
N LEU A 32 1.74 11.65 11.77
CA LEU A 32 1.17 11.98 10.45
C LEU A 32 2.26 12.36 9.43
N ASP A 33 3.35 12.97 9.91
CA ASP A 33 4.54 13.30 9.11
C ASP A 33 5.26 12.04 8.60
N LEU A 34 5.41 11.02 9.42
CA LEU A 34 6.10 9.77 9.05
C LEU A 34 5.24 8.95 8.07
N LEU A 35 3.92 8.89 8.27
CA LEU A 35 2.99 8.29 7.31
C LEU A 35 3.03 9.00 5.96
N ARG A 36 3.04 10.34 5.98
CA ARG A 36 3.14 11.17 4.77
C ARG A 36 4.48 10.96 4.06
N ARG A 37 5.59 10.88 4.79
CA ARG A 37 6.92 10.59 4.23
C ARG A 37 6.96 9.21 3.58
N VAL A 38 6.51 8.16 4.29
CA VAL A 38 6.48 6.80 3.72
C VAL A 38 5.55 6.74 2.50
N GLY A 39 4.36 7.34 2.59
CA GLY A 39 3.44 7.46 1.47
C GLY A 39 4.06 8.18 0.26
N SER A 40 4.77 9.29 0.47
CA SER A 40 5.48 10.02 -0.58
C SER A 40 6.63 9.23 -1.20
N ALA A 41 7.38 8.47 -0.39
CA ALA A 41 8.48 7.64 -0.87
C ALA A 41 7.96 6.49 -1.73
N LEU A 42 6.88 5.83 -1.30
CA LEU A 42 6.19 4.81 -2.10
C LEU A 42 5.65 5.42 -3.39
N LEU A 43 4.97 6.56 -3.31
CA LEU A 43 4.45 7.26 -4.49
C LEU A 43 5.58 7.61 -5.46
N ALA A 44 6.72 8.10 -4.97
CA ALA A 44 7.88 8.42 -5.81
C ALA A 44 8.44 7.19 -6.54
N ILE A 45 8.52 6.03 -5.86
CA ILE A 45 8.94 4.77 -6.48
C ILE A 45 7.92 4.35 -7.56
N PHE A 46 6.63 4.43 -7.26
CA PHE A 46 5.57 4.12 -8.22
C PHE A 46 5.57 5.07 -9.42
N LEU A 47 5.73 6.38 -9.19
CA LEU A 47 5.82 7.40 -10.23
C LEU A 47 7.02 7.17 -11.14
N TRP A 48 8.18 6.85 -10.58
CA TRP A 48 9.35 6.48 -11.38
C TRP A 48 9.04 5.30 -12.30
N PHE A 49 8.37 4.27 -11.80
CA PHE A 49 7.94 3.13 -12.60
C PHE A 49 6.87 3.49 -13.64
N LEU A 50 5.88 4.32 -13.27
CA LEU A 50 4.81 4.80 -14.15
C LEU A 50 5.36 5.63 -15.31
N VAL A 51 6.32 6.52 -15.03
CA VAL A 51 7.02 7.34 -16.02
C VAL A 51 7.75 6.43 -17.02
N LEU A 52 8.44 5.39 -16.54
CA LEU A 52 9.08 4.39 -17.42
C LEU A 52 8.07 3.56 -18.21
N LEU A 53 6.89 3.32 -17.66
CA LEU A 53 5.78 2.64 -18.32
C LEU A 53 5.06 3.54 -19.35
N GLY A 54 5.41 4.84 -19.43
CA GLY A 54 4.79 5.82 -20.33
C GLY A 54 3.41 6.29 -19.86
N VAL A 55 3.10 6.13 -18.58
CA VAL A 55 1.87 6.66 -17.99
C VAL A 55 2.09 8.12 -17.67
N ASP A 56 1.46 8.98 -18.46
CA ASP A 56 1.49 10.43 -18.27
C ASP A 56 0.43 10.82 -17.23
N LEU A 57 0.87 11.31 -16.07
CA LEU A 57 -0.02 11.74 -15.00
C LEU A 57 -0.45 13.19 -15.27
N HIS A 58 -1.50 13.37 -16.09
CA HIS A 58 -2.16 14.67 -16.23
C HIS A 58 -2.98 14.97 -14.98
N ILE A 59 -2.54 15.99 -14.23
CA ILE A 59 -3.33 16.59 -13.16
C ILE A 59 -4.07 17.76 -13.82
N ASP A 60 -5.31 17.52 -14.25
CA ASP A 60 -6.21 18.61 -14.65
C ASP A 60 -6.62 19.37 -13.38
N ALA A 61 -6.11 20.57 -13.26
CA ALA A 61 -6.49 21.54 -12.25
C ALA A 61 -7.35 22.62 -12.92
N ASP A 62 -8.68 22.42 -12.89
CA ASP A 62 -9.70 23.45 -13.19
C ASP A 62 -10.03 24.28 -11.95
#